data_AF-A0A938GEY1-F1
#
_entry.id   AF-A0A938GEY1-F1
#
_cell.length_a   1.000
_cell.length_b   1.000
_cell.length_c   1.000
_cell.angle_alpha   90.00
_cell.angle_beta   90.00
_cell.angle_gamma   90.00
#
_symmetry.space_group_name_H-M   'P 1'
#
loop_
_entity.id
_entity.type
_entity.pdbx_description
1 polymer ?
#
loop_
_entity_poly.entity_id
_entity_poly.type
_entity_poly.pdbx_seq_one_letter_code
_entity_poly.pdbx_strand_id
1 'polypeptide(L)' 'PYRANAVEKSLEGQLLTAESIAAAAKRAANRIDPLNDIHASAEYRAHLARVNTQRALQLAASRI' A
#
# COMPACT_ATOMS: atom_id res chain seq x y z
N PRO A 1 -13.67 -6.75 -3.00
CA PRO A 1 -12.21 -6.56 -2.75
C PRO A 1 -11.75 -5.27 -3.45
N TYR A 2 -10.89 -4.48 -2.81
CA TYR A 2 -10.37 -3.21 -3.38
C TYR A 2 -9.07 -3.45 -4.16
N ARG A 3 -8.93 -2.80 -5.32
CA ARG A 3 -7.70 -2.84 -6.13
C ARG A 3 -6.99 -1.50 -6.09
N ALA A 4 -5.75 -1.52 -5.60
CA ALA A 4 -4.94 -0.32 -5.40
C ALA A 4 -4.24 0.14 -6.70
N ASN A 5 -5.02 0.52 -7.72
CA ASN A 5 -4.50 0.90 -9.05
C ASN A 5 -3.42 2.01 -9.00
N ALA A 6 -3.45 2.89 -8.00
CA ALA A 6 -2.46 3.94 -7.82
C ALA A 6 -1.08 3.41 -7.37
N VAL A 7 -1.05 2.26 -6.68
CA VAL A 7 0.18 1.57 -6.29
C VAL A 7 0.78 0.88 -7.51
N GLU A 8 -0.05 0.14 -8.26
CA GLU A 8 0.36 -0.58 -9.48
C GLU A 8 0.99 0.37 -10.50
N LYS A 9 0.28 1.45 -10.86
CA LYS A 9 0.79 2.48 -11.79
C LYS A 9 2.06 3.17 -11.31
N SER A 10 2.31 3.22 -10.00
CA SER A 10 3.52 3.83 -9.46
C SER A 10 4.74 2.93 -9.57
N LEU A 11 4.56 1.63 -9.79
CA LEU A 11 5.63 0.63 -9.88
C LEU A 11 5.87 0.15 -11.32
N GLU A 12 4.91 0.34 -12.23
CA GLU A 12 5.08 0.01 -13.64
C GLU A 12 6.32 0.73 -14.23
N GLY A 13 7.24 -0.07 -14.79
CA GLY A 13 8.49 0.41 -15.38
C GLY A 13 9.53 0.93 -14.38
N GLN A 14 9.29 0.82 -13.07
CA GLN A 14 10.25 1.22 -12.04
C GLN A 14 11.05 0.02 -11.51
N LEU A 15 12.27 0.29 -11.08
CA LEU A 15 13.08 -0.70 -10.35
C LEU A 15 12.50 -0.87 -8.94
N LEU A 16 12.33 -2.11 -8.49
CA LEU A 16 11.74 -2.42 -7.18
C LEU A 16 12.74 -2.20 -6.02
N THR A 17 13.12 -0.95 -5.79
CA THR A 17 13.94 -0.55 -4.62
C THR A 17 13.10 -0.31 -3.38
N ALA A 18 13.74 -0.26 -2.21
CA ALA A 18 13.08 0.08 -0.95
C ALA A 18 12.37 1.45 -1.01
N GLU A 19 12.97 2.46 -1.66
CA GLU A 19 12.35 3.79 -1.81
C GLU A 19 11.13 3.76 -2.72
N SER A 20 11.23 3.09 -3.88
CA SER A 20 10.12 2.99 -4.84
C SER A 20 8.90 2.29 -4.22
N ILE A 21 9.15 1.23 -3.45
CA ILE A 21 8.12 0.47 -2.75
C ILE A 21 7.49 1.31 -1.65
N ALA A 22 8.28 2.02 -0.84
CA ALA A 22 7.76 2.91 0.19
C ALA A 22 6.92 4.05 -0.41
N ALA A 23 7.34 4.62 -1.54
CA ALA A 23 6.60 5.66 -2.24
C ALA A 23 5.27 5.14 -2.80
N ALA A 24 5.28 3.96 -3.42
CA ALA A 24 4.08 3.32 -3.95
C ALA A 24 3.08 2.96 -2.83
N ALA A 25 3.57 2.37 -1.73
CA ALA A 25 2.75 1.93 -0.60
C ALA A 25 1.96 3.08 0.06
N LYS A 26 2.48 4.32 0.07
CA LYS A 26 1.73 5.50 0.56
C LYS A 26 0.41 5.70 -0.17
N ARG A 27 0.34 5.29 -1.45
CA ARG A 27 -0.83 5.44 -2.32
C ARG A 27 -1.92 4.38 -2.09
N ALA A 28 -1.64 3.36 -1.26
CA ALA A 28 -2.55 2.24 -1.03
C ALA A 28 -3.94 2.69 -0.54
N ALA A 29 -3.98 3.75 0.29
CA ALA A 29 -5.21 4.26 0.90
C ALA A 29 -5.81 5.49 0.18
N ASN A 30 -5.30 5.92 -0.97
CA ASN A 30 -5.68 7.21 -1.58
C ASN A 30 -7.11 7.25 -2.18
N ARG A 31 -7.77 6.11 -2.36
CA ARG A 31 -9.10 6.00 -3.00
C ARG A 31 -10.08 5.17 -2.20
N ILE A 32 -9.84 5.04 -0.90
CA ILE A 32 -10.73 4.34 0.02
C ILE A 32 -11.05 5.27 1.18
N ASP A 33 -12.30 5.21 1.63
CA ASP A 33 -12.70 5.68 2.95
C ASP A 33 -12.75 4.45 3.86
N PRO A 34 -11.73 4.24 4.72
CA PRO A 34 -11.74 3.11 5.63
C PRO A 34 -12.84 3.25 6.67
N LEU A 35 -13.41 2.12 7.08
CA LEU A 35 -14.42 2.10 8.13
C LEU A 35 -13.86 2.66 9.45
N ASN A 36 -14.63 3.53 10.09
CA ASN A 36 -14.40 3.95 11.47
C ASN A 36 -15.39 3.21 12.37
N ASP A 37 -14.89 2.41 13.31
CA ASP A 37 -15.72 1.62 14.22
C ASP A 37 -15.03 1.42 15.59
N ILE A 38 -15.69 0.67 16.48
CA ILE A 38 -15.18 0.36 17.83
C ILE A 38 -13.85 -0.40 17.83
N HIS A 39 -13.47 -1.03 16.71
CA HIS A 39 -12.26 -1.84 16.61
C HIS A 39 -11.07 -1.03 16.08
N ALA A 40 -11.31 -0.03 15.24
CA ALA A 40 -10.27 0.84 14.72
C ALA A 40 -10.82 2.09 14.06
N SER A 41 -10.06 3.18 14.18
CA SER A 41 -10.31 4.40 13.42
C SER A 41 -10.00 4.23 11.93
N ALA A 42 -10.61 5.09 11.11
CA ALA A 42 -10.34 5.12 9.68
C ALA A 42 -8.85 5.41 9.38
N GLU A 43 -8.24 6.31 10.15
CA GLU A 43 -6.83 6.67 10.03
C GLU A 43 -5.91 5.48 10.34
N TYR A 44 -6.22 4.71 11.39
CA TYR A 44 -5.46 3.52 11.74
C TYR A 44 -5.55 2.46 10.64
N ARG A 45 -6.74 2.23 10.08
CA ARG A 45 -6.92 1.30 8.95
C ARG A 45 -6.20 1.79 7.69
N ALA A 46 -6.24 3.08 7.38
CA ALA A 46 -5.48 3.67 6.28
C ALA A 46 -3.97 3.48 6.48
N HIS A 47 -3.48 3.69 7.71
CA HIS A 47 -2.08 3.47 8.05
C HIS A 47 -1.67 2.01 7.86
N LEU A 48 -2.46 1.06 8.40
CA LEU A 48 -2.19 -0.37 8.22
C LEU A 48 -2.22 -0.79 6.74
N ALA A 49 -3.12 -0.24 5.93
CA ALA A 49 -3.15 -0.52 4.50
C ALA A 49 -1.83 -0.14 3.82
N ARG A 50 -1.25 1.02 4.16
CA ARG A 50 0.06 1.45 3.65
C ARG A 50 1.19 0.52 4.12
N VAL A 51 1.24 0.20 5.42
CA VAL A 51 2.29 -0.67 6.00
C VAL A 51 2.24 -2.07 5.41
N ASN A 52 1.05 -2.68 5.32
CA ASN A 52 0.90 -4.02 4.78
C ASN A 52 1.22 -4.07 3.28
N THR A 53 0.84 -3.04 2.52
CA THR A 53 1.22 -2.92 1.11
C THR A 53 2.75 -2.88 0.95
N GLN A 54 3.43 -2.06 1.76
CA GLN A 54 4.89 -1.98 1.74
C GLN A 54 5.55 -3.34 2.01
N ARG A 55 5.12 -4.03 3.08
CA ARG A 55 5.65 -5.36 3.46
C ARG A 55 5.39 -6.40 2.38
N ALA A 56 4.18 -6.41 1.80
CA ALA A 56 3.82 -7.33 0.74
C ALA A 56 4.68 -7.13 -0.53
N LEU A 57 4.91 -5.86 -0.91
CA LEU A 57 5.76 -5.52 -2.05
C LEU A 57 7.24 -5.88 -1.79
N GLN A 58 7.76 -5.64 -0.60
CA GLN A 58 9.11 -6.06 -0.23
C GLN A 58 9.28 -7.59 -0.30
N LEU A 59 8.30 -8.33 0.21
CA LEU A 59 8.30 -9.79 0.13
C LEU A 59 8.18 -10.29 -1.32
N ALA A 60 7.39 -9.62 -2.16
CA ALA A 60 7.30 -9.95 -3.58
C ALA A 60 8.63 -9.68 -4.29
N ALA A 61 9.26 -8.54 -4.01
CA ALA A 61 10.57 -8.17 -4.57
C ALA A 61 11.70 -9.11 -4.13
N SER A 62 11.58 -9.80 -3.00
CA SER A 62 12.58 -10.79 -2.56
C SER A 62 12.44 -12.17 -3.23
N ARG A 63 11.47 -12.35 -4.14
CA ARG A 63 11.15 -13.63 -4.80
C ARG A 63 11.45 -13.63 -6.30
N ILE A 64 12.01 -12.54 -6.80
CA ILE A 64 12.45 -12.31 -8.19
C ILE A 64 13.94 -12.01 -8.17
#